data_AF-A0A1X7LAZ0-F1
#
_entry.id   AF-A0A1X7LAZ0-F1
#
_cell.length_a   1.000
_cell.length_b   1.000
_cell.length_c   1.000
_cell.angle_alpha   90.00
_cell.angle_beta   90.00
_cell.angle_gamma   90.00
#
_symmetry.space_group_name_H-M   'P 1'
#
loop_
_entity.id
_entity.type
_entity.pdbx_description
1 polymer ?
#
loop_
_entity_poly.entity_id
_entity_poly.type
_entity_poly.pdbx_seq_one_letter_code
_entity_poly.pdbx_strand_id
1 'polypeptide(L)'
;MEVEQKQACTELLELVIDGQATQKQHDELMGHLEKCEECREEYLLSKSIKDSLKNHIKPSTSPTGLANSIQNKISETAFLK
;
A
#
# COMPACT_ATOMS: atom_id res chain seq x y z
N MET A 1 22.92 -18.09 -7.79
CA MET A 1 22.31 -17.36 -6.65
C MET A 1 21.86 -15.96 -7.09
N GLU A 2 21.15 -15.84 -8.21
CA GLU A 2 20.64 -14.54 -8.70
C GLU A 2 19.10 -14.55 -8.82
N VAL A 3 18.51 -15.74 -8.97
CA VAL A 3 17.06 -15.95 -9.11
C VAL A 3 16.31 -15.73 -7.78
N GLU A 4 16.89 -16.15 -6.64
CA GLU A 4 16.26 -16.03 -5.32
C GLU A 4 16.12 -14.58 -4.84
N GLN A 5 17.08 -13.71 -5.18
CA GLN A 5 16.97 -12.28 -4.84
C GLN A 5 15.91 -11.56 -5.66
N LYS A 6 15.73 -11.95 -6.93
CA LYS A 6 14.71 -11.34 -7.80
C LYS A 6 13.30 -11.70 -7.35
N GLN A 7 13.07 -12.96 -6.96
CA GLN A 7 11.76 -13.44 -6.51
C GLN A 7 11.33 -12.77 -5.19
N ALA A 8 12.23 -12.65 -4.22
CA ALA A 8 11.96 -11.92 -2.98
C ALA A 8 11.69 -10.42 -3.20
N CYS A 9 12.31 -9.80 -4.22
CA CYS A 9 12.05 -8.41 -4.59
C CYS A 9 10.66 -8.23 -5.20
N THR A 10 10.22 -9.14 -6.08
CA THR A 10 8.88 -9.09 -6.67
C THR A 10 7.81 -9.24 -5.60
N GLU A 11 7.96 -10.18 -4.67
CA GLU A 11 7.01 -10.36 -3.55
C GLU A 11 6.92 -9.11 -2.66
N LEU A 12 8.06 -8.48 -2.35
CA LEU A 12 8.09 -7.25 -1.56
C LEU A 12 7.42 -6.08 -2.31
N LEU A 13 7.64 -5.99 -3.62
CA LEU A 13 7.04 -4.98 -4.48
C LEU A 13 5.52 -5.12 -4.52
N GLU A 14 5.01 -6.34 -4.70
CA GLU A 14 3.58 -6.65 -4.67
C GLU A 14 2.95 -6.27 -3.32
N LEU A 15 3.57 -6.65 -2.20
CA LEU A 15 3.10 -6.29 -0.85
C LEU A 15 3.02 -4.77 -0.63
N VAL A 16 4.01 -4.02 -1.11
CA VAL A 16 4.01 -2.55 -0.99
C VAL A 16 2.95 -1.93 -1.87
N ILE A 17 2.83 -2.39 -3.12
CA ILE A 17 1.81 -1.92 -4.05
C ILE A 17 0.43 -2.16 -3.42
N ASP A 18 0.17 -3.34 -2.85
CA ASP A 18 -1.07 -3.72 -2.17
C ASP A 18 -1.34 -3.03 -0.83
N GLY A 19 -0.38 -2.29 -0.29
CA GLY A 19 -0.53 -1.66 1.02
C GLY A 19 -0.60 -2.67 2.16
N GLN A 20 -0.09 -3.88 1.93
CA GLN A 20 0.00 -4.97 2.89
C GLN A 20 1.40 -5.06 3.54
N ALA A 21 2.36 -4.31 3.02
CA ALA A 21 3.70 -4.22 3.58
C ALA A 21 3.72 -3.46 4.92
N THR A 22 4.55 -3.92 5.85
CA THR A 22 4.90 -3.17 7.06
C THR A 22 5.76 -1.94 6.73
N GLN A 23 5.85 -0.97 7.65
CA GLN A 23 6.70 0.21 7.46
C GLN A 23 8.16 -0.16 7.17
N LYS A 24 8.69 -1.16 7.88
CA LYS A 24 10.05 -1.66 7.67
C LYS A 24 10.24 -2.18 6.25
N GLN A 25 9.31 -3.00 5.76
CA GLN A 25 9.32 -3.54 4.40
C GLN A 25 9.23 -2.45 3.33
N HIS A 26 8.44 -1.40 3.60
CA HIS A 26 8.36 -0.24 2.72
C HIS A 26 9.72 0.47 2.62
N ASP A 27 10.38 0.73 3.75
CA ASP A 27 11.68 1.41 3.78
C ASP A 27 12.77 0.55 3.11
N GLU A 28 12.75 -0.77 3.33
CA GLU A 28 13.64 -1.73 2.66
C GLU A 28 13.46 -1.71 1.13
N LEU A 29 12.21 -1.68 0.64
CA LEU A 29 11.94 -1.58 -0.80
C LEU A 29 12.41 -0.22 -1.33
N MET A 30 12.10 0.89 -0.67
CA MET A 30 12.51 2.23 -1.14
C MET A 30 14.03 2.32 -1.29
N GLY A 31 14.80 1.81 -0.34
CA GLY A 31 16.27 1.76 -0.45
C GLY A 31 16.79 0.82 -1.53
N HIS A 32 16.03 -0.22 -1.90
CA HIS A 32 16.35 -1.08 -3.05
C HIS A 32 16.07 -0.38 -4.39
N LEU A 33 14.95 0.35 -4.50
CA LEU A 33 14.57 1.09 -5.71
C LEU A 33 15.57 2.20 -6.08
N GLU A 34 16.35 2.70 -5.13
CA GLU A 34 17.45 3.64 -5.40
C GLU A 34 18.65 2.99 -6.09
N LYS A 35 18.80 1.66 -5.98
CA LYS A 35 19.95 0.90 -6.47
C LYS A 35 19.64 0.05 -7.70
N CYS A 36 18.37 -0.28 -7.92
CA CYS A 36 17.91 -1.15 -8.99
C CYS A 36 16.92 -0.42 -9.89
N GLU A 37 17.37 -0.04 -11.10
CA GLU A 37 16.55 0.68 -12.07
C GLU A 37 15.39 -0.19 -12.59
N GLU A 38 15.65 -1.47 -12.91
CA GLU A 38 14.62 -2.40 -13.40
C GLU A 38 13.46 -2.56 -12.40
N CYS A 39 13.77 -2.74 -11.11
CA CYS A 39 12.74 -2.84 -10.06
C CYS A 39 12.00 -1.51 -9.85
N ARG A 40 12.67 -0.38 -10.07
CA ARG A 40 12.04 0.95 -10.01
C ARG A 40 11.04 1.13 -11.15
N GLU A 41 11.38 0.72 -12.36
CA GLU A 41 10.45 0.76 -13.48
C GLU A 41 9.23 -0.14 -13.25
N GLU A 42 9.44 -1.36 -12.77
CA GLU A 42 8.36 -2.30 -12.42
C GLU A 42 7.43 -1.74 -11.33
N TYR A 43 8.01 -1.12 -10.29
CA TYR A 43 7.26 -0.47 -9.22
C TYR A 43 6.40 0.68 -9.75
N LEU A 44 6.99 1.57 -10.55
CA LEU A 44 6.29 2.73 -11.12
C LEU A 44 5.15 2.29 -12.05
N LEU A 45 5.39 1.27 -12.88
CA LEU A 45 4.37 0.70 -13.76
C LEU A 45 3.20 0.13 -12.94
N SER A 46 3.49 -0.74 -11.97
CA SER A 46 2.49 -1.39 -11.12
C SER A 46 1.69 -0.37 -10.30
N LYS A 47 2.37 0.66 -9.78
CA LYS A 47 1.74 1.77 -9.06
C LYS A 47 0.82 2.58 -9.97
N SER A 48 1.26 2.91 -11.19
CA SER A 48 0.45 3.65 -12.16
C SER A 48 -0.83 2.89 -12.54
N ILE A 49 -0.74 1.56 -12.69
CA ILE A 49 -1.91 0.71 -12.93
C ILE A 49 -2.86 0.76 -11.74
N LYS A 50 -2.33 0.61 -10.51
CA LYS A 50 -3.12 0.71 -9.28
C LYS A 50 -3.83 2.05 -9.15
N ASP A 51 -3.14 3.15 -9.40
CA ASP A 51 -3.70 4.49 -9.29
C ASP A 51 -4.76 4.74 -10.38
N SER A 52 -4.55 4.22 -11.58
CA SER A 52 -5.56 4.23 -12.66
C SER A 52 -6.80 3.44 -12.24
N LEU A 53 -6.66 2.25 -11.67
CA LEU A 53 -7.79 1.48 -11.17
C LEU A 53 -8.52 2.21 -10.04
N LYS A 54 -7.81 2.81 -9.08
CA LYS A 54 -8.42 3.62 -8.01
C LYS A 54 -9.24 4.79 -8.55
N ASN A 55 -8.77 5.44 -9.61
CA ASN A 55 -9.48 6.58 -10.21
C ASN A 55 -10.72 6.16 -11.01
N HIS A 56 -10.70 4.96 -11.60
CA HIS A 56 -11.79 4.46 -12.45
C HIS A 56 -12.85 3.66 -11.66
N ILE A 57 -12.49 3.13 -10.49
CA ILE A 57 -13.44 2.51 -9.58
C ILE A 57 -14.20 3.63 -8.87
N LYS A 58 -15.50 3.76 -9.17
CA LYS A 58 -16.38 4.64 -8.40
C LYS A 58 -16.28 4.24 -6.93
N PRO A 59 -15.90 5.15 -6.02
CA PRO A 59 -15.95 4.85 -4.60
C PRO A 59 -17.39 4.44 -4.28
N SER A 60 -17.57 3.24 -3.75
CA SER A 60 -18.87 2.80 -3.27
C SER A 60 -19.34 3.87 -2.29
N THR A 61 -20.56 4.38 -2.50
CA THR A 61 -21.15 5.37 -1.62
C THR A 61 -21.26 4.74 -0.24
N SER A 62 -20.29 5.05 0.62
CA SER A 62 -20.33 4.63 2.01
C SER A 62 -21.64 5.17 2.61
N PRO A 63 -22.35 4.37 3.44
CA PRO A 63 -23.57 4.83 4.09
C PRO A 63 -23.36 6.18 4.74
N THR A 64 -24.24 7.14 4.44
CA THR A 64 -24.17 8.48 5.00
C THR A 64 -24.18 8.38 6.52
N GLY A 65 -23.15 8.92 7.18
CA GLY A 65 -23.01 8.84 8.64
C GLY A 65 -22.12 7.70 9.16
N LEU A 66 -21.58 6.82 8.30
CA LEU A 66 -20.59 5.82 8.75
C LEU A 66 -19.36 6.50 9.38
N ALA A 67 -18.84 7.55 8.74
CA ALA A 67 -17.73 8.34 9.28
C ALA A 67 -18.04 8.89 10.68
N ASN A 68 -19.23 9.48 10.86
CA ASN A 68 -19.70 10.00 12.16
C ASN A 68 -19.81 8.87 13.20
N SER A 69 -20.33 7.71 12.82
CA SER A 69 -20.48 6.56 13.71
C SER A 69 -19.12 5.99 14.16
N ILE A 70 -18.15 5.94 13.24
CA ILE A 70 -16.76 5.57 13.55
C ILE A 70 -16.12 6.60 14.49
N GLN A 71 -16.26 7.90 14.21
CA GLN A 71 -15.70 8.96 15.06
C GLN A 71 -16.30 8.95 16.47
N ASN A 72 -17.62 8.74 16.59
CA ASN A 72 -18.29 8.62 17.88
C ASN A 72 -17.72 7.45 18.68
N LYS A 73 -17.63 6.26 18.08
CA LYS A 73 -17.06 5.08 18.75
C LYS A 73 -15.61 5.27 19.19
N ILE A 74 -14.77 5.89 18.36
CA ILE A 74 -13.39 6.19 18.73
C ILE A 74 -13.36 7.13 19.93
N SER A 75 -14.18 8.17 19.92
CA SER A 75 -14.28 9.14 21.02
C SER A 75 -14.76 8.46 22.31
N GLU A 76 -15.86 7.71 22.26
CA GLU A 76 -16.37 6.94 23.41
C GLU A 76 -15.30 6.01 24.00
N THR A 77 -14.53 5.33 23.14
CA THR A 77 -13.46 4.42 23.60
C THR A 77 -12.25 5.18 24.14
N ALA A 78 -11.95 6.37 23.62
CA ALA A 78 -10.84 7.21 24.09
C ALA A 78 -11.14 7.90 25.43
N PHE A 79 -12.41 8.19 25.74
CA PHE A 79 -12.85 8.77 27.01
C PHE A 79 -12.99 7.76 28.16
N LEU A 80 -12.92 6.45 27.88
CA LEU A 80 -12.95 5.39 28.90
C LEU A 80 -11.55 5.03 29.46
N LYS A 81 -10.57 5.93 29.33
CA LYS A 81 -9.23 5.80 29.94
C LYS A 81 -9.01 6.83 31.03
#